data_AF-A0A1B6HBY9-F1
#
_entry.id   AF-A0A1B6HBY9-F1
#
_cell.length_a   1.000
_cell.length_b   1.000
_cell.length_c   1.000
_cell.angle_alpha   90.00
_cell.angle_beta   90.00
_cell.angle_gamma   90.00
#
_symmetry.space_group_name_H-M   'P 1'
#
loop_
_entity.id
_entity.type
_entity.pdbx_description
1 polymer ?
#
loop_
_entity_poly.entity_id
_entity_poly.type
_entity_poly.pdbx_seq_one_letter_code
_entity_poly.pdbx_strand_id
1 'polypeptide(L)'
;YLKAIVKYIAQDDAQCDVITLNSVIFDVYVQTCLKLNETTTNHLTLFYILATRVGFKLELPYEVPIACNGSGPTLLVLGELVAVLQKYNISASTESEEGTLSNYLVVILKQLISEQYQMSADFLRTVYSIFQVYPESVKLVFFEFAKHIMFVSKENYEVSSVYDSLIGEVIKIYADLNQIEKFLSSFFHKAFLLQKEQDFRKLTCGTVLSNGVFKVFSEKLPSLTGNQLKTIIGRLEKIFLKNCIHVLESDSVIDSSFCLNVEMLVKVICFVLDNSCIAMPTRWNTLSEEISRLVLSVQRFGVAVLKSREIELLKGFLDLVRATAGIEMMMNQYVISLSSTKLLPTVKSVDKSGSVLNLARSHGYLTPADWKRISELVVEFDDQQLNYSWYNLLLQKYFRCGDVEVMTHLVLNAGSVWLWEKV
;
A
#
# COMPACT_ATOMS: atom_id res chain seq x y z
N TYR A 1 -26.35 -24.65 -15.98
CA TYR A 1 -25.48 -25.61 -16.68
C TYR A 1 -24.05 -25.61 -16.13
N LEU A 2 -23.37 -24.46 -15.98
CA LEU A 2 -22.09 -24.40 -15.24
C LEU A 2 -22.18 -24.96 -13.81
N LYS A 3 -23.21 -24.62 -13.02
CA LYS A 3 -23.50 -25.29 -11.73
C LYS A 3 -23.59 -26.82 -11.79
N ALA A 4 -24.06 -27.40 -12.89
CA ALA A 4 -24.16 -28.85 -13.05
C ALA A 4 -22.80 -29.47 -13.39
N ILE A 5 -22.01 -28.80 -14.24
CA ILE A 5 -20.62 -29.17 -14.57
C ILE A 5 -19.73 -29.08 -13.33
N VAL A 6 -19.82 -27.98 -12.57
CA VAL A 6 -19.09 -27.77 -11.31
C VAL A 6 -19.51 -28.81 -10.26
N LYS A 7 -20.81 -29.14 -10.18
CA LYS A 7 -21.30 -30.19 -9.27
C LYS A 7 -20.82 -31.58 -9.68
N TYR A 8 -20.74 -31.90 -10.97
CA TYR A 8 -20.23 -33.17 -11.48
C TYR A 8 -18.71 -33.31 -11.24
N ILE A 9 -17.95 -32.25 -11.52
CA ILE A 9 -16.51 -32.14 -11.25
C ILE A 9 -16.18 -32.19 -9.74
N ALA A 10 -17.09 -31.74 -8.88
CA ALA A 10 -16.92 -31.75 -7.42
C ALA A 10 -17.39 -33.05 -6.76
N GLN A 11 -18.17 -33.89 -7.45
CA GLN A 11 -18.72 -35.14 -6.90
C GLN A 11 -17.87 -36.37 -7.19
N ASP A 12 -17.08 -36.37 -8.27
CA ASP A 12 -16.14 -37.46 -8.57
C ASP A 12 -14.71 -37.06 -8.22
N ASP A 13 -14.23 -37.52 -7.07
CA ASP A 13 -12.85 -37.44 -6.57
C ASP A 13 -11.89 -38.40 -7.33
N ALA A 14 -12.36 -38.99 -8.43
CA ALA A 14 -11.58 -39.84 -9.30
C ALA A 14 -11.03 -39.00 -10.46
N GLN A 15 -9.78 -39.27 -10.85
CA GLN A 15 -9.16 -38.79 -12.08
C GLN A 15 -10.17 -38.75 -13.22
N CYS A 16 -10.73 -37.57 -13.47
CA CYS A 16 -11.71 -37.40 -14.53
C CYS A 16 -10.92 -37.50 -15.82
N ASP A 17 -10.99 -38.66 -16.48
CA ASP A 17 -10.38 -38.89 -17.77
C ASP A 17 -10.85 -37.78 -18.71
N VAL A 18 -9.89 -37.17 -19.40
CA VAL A 18 -10.08 -36.06 -20.34
C VAL A 18 -11.22 -36.39 -21.31
N ILE A 19 -11.39 -37.67 -21.68
CA ILE A 19 -12.46 -38.16 -22.56
C ILE A 19 -13.85 -37.99 -21.95
N THR A 20 -14.02 -38.25 -20.65
CA THR A 20 -15.31 -38.11 -19.95
C THR A 20 -15.64 -36.64 -19.70
N LEU A 21 -14.64 -35.82 -19.37
CA LEU A 21 -14.78 -34.37 -19.30
C LEU A 21 -15.18 -33.79 -20.67
N ASN A 22 -14.57 -34.29 -21.75
CA ASN A 22 -14.86 -33.90 -23.13
C ASN A 22 -16.31 -34.23 -23.54
N SER A 23 -16.83 -35.41 -23.19
CA SER A 23 -18.21 -35.82 -23.50
C SER A 23 -19.24 -34.94 -22.80
N VAL A 24 -19.04 -34.67 -21.50
CA VAL A 24 -19.98 -33.85 -20.72
C VAL A 24 -19.95 -32.39 -21.17
N ILE A 25 -18.76 -31.86 -21.50
CA ILE A 25 -18.61 -30.50 -22.03
C ILE A 25 -19.26 -30.36 -23.41
N PHE A 26 -19.12 -31.37 -24.28
CA PHE A 26 -19.69 -31.37 -25.63
C PHE A 26 -21.22 -31.52 -25.62
N ASP A 27 -21.78 -32.37 -24.75
CA ASP A 27 -23.24 -32.51 -24.63
C ASP A 27 -23.90 -31.25 -24.05
N VAL A 28 -23.23 -30.57 -23.13
CA VAL A 28 -23.70 -29.27 -22.62
C VAL A 28 -23.58 -28.19 -23.70
N TYR A 29 -22.51 -28.18 -24.50
CA TYR A 29 -22.36 -27.29 -25.66
C TYR A 29 -23.50 -27.45 -26.67
N VAL A 30 -23.81 -28.70 -27.08
CA VAL A 30 -24.88 -28.99 -28.04
C VAL A 30 -26.25 -28.58 -27.50
N GLN A 31 -26.54 -28.88 -26.22
CA GLN A 31 -27.84 -28.51 -25.63
C GLN A 31 -28.01 -27.00 -25.37
N THR A 32 -26.91 -26.28 -25.11
CA THR A 32 -26.97 -24.85 -24.79
C THR A 32 -26.97 -23.99 -26.06
N CYS A 33 -26.23 -24.39 -27.11
CA CYS A 33 -26.18 -23.68 -28.39
C CYS A 33 -27.46 -23.84 -29.22
N LEU A 34 -28.21 -24.94 -29.07
CA LEU A 34 -29.48 -25.15 -29.79
C LEU A 34 -30.67 -24.34 -29.22
N LYS A 35 -30.50 -23.61 -28.10
CA LYS A 35 -31.63 -22.97 -27.38
C LYS A 35 -31.52 -21.47 -27.12
N LEU A 36 -30.39 -20.81 -27.39
CA LEU A 36 -30.20 -19.43 -26.92
C LEU A 36 -29.85 -18.46 -28.05
N ASN A 37 -30.84 -17.63 -28.40
CA ASN A 37 -30.67 -16.41 -29.17
C ASN A 37 -29.88 -15.35 -28.35
N GLU A 38 -29.01 -14.64 -29.06
CA GLU A 38 -28.50 -13.27 -28.80
C GLU A 38 -27.65 -12.97 -27.54
N THR A 39 -27.35 -13.93 -26.65
CA THR A 39 -26.47 -13.71 -25.48
C THR A 39 -25.08 -14.37 -25.58
N THR A 40 -24.69 -14.78 -26.79
CA THR A 40 -23.84 -15.96 -27.04
C THR A 40 -22.33 -15.73 -27.16
N THR A 41 -21.81 -14.51 -27.13
CA THR A 41 -20.36 -14.28 -27.33
C THR A 41 -19.50 -14.65 -26.12
N ASN A 42 -19.96 -14.40 -24.89
CA ASN A 42 -19.12 -14.59 -23.68
C ASN A 42 -18.88 -16.06 -23.32
N HIS A 43 -19.82 -16.95 -23.64
CA HIS A 43 -19.74 -18.37 -23.28
C HIS A 43 -18.87 -19.15 -24.27
N LEU A 44 -18.83 -18.70 -25.54
CA LEU A 44 -18.00 -19.27 -26.59
C LEU A 44 -16.51 -19.01 -26.31
N THR A 45 -16.14 -17.79 -25.91
CA THR A 45 -14.75 -17.44 -25.56
C THR A 45 -14.23 -18.21 -24.35
N LEU A 46 -15.06 -18.39 -23.31
CA LEU A 46 -14.74 -19.19 -22.13
C LEU A 46 -14.50 -20.67 -22.47
N PHE A 47 -15.34 -21.22 -23.36
CA PHE A 47 -15.23 -22.57 -23.91
C PHE A 47 -13.92 -22.77 -24.69
N TYR A 48 -13.55 -21.82 -25.56
CA TYR A 48 -12.31 -21.89 -26.34
C TYR A 48 -11.05 -21.85 -25.48
N ILE A 49 -11.05 -21.02 -24.43
CA ILE A 49 -9.91 -20.89 -23.50
C ILE A 49 -9.70 -22.16 -22.68
N LEU A 50 -10.79 -22.80 -22.22
CA LEU A 50 -10.71 -24.07 -21.49
C LEU A 50 -10.32 -25.22 -22.43
N ALA A 51 -10.78 -25.22 -23.69
CA ALA A 51 -10.42 -26.23 -24.67
C ALA A 51 -8.94 -26.19 -25.08
N THR A 52 -8.34 -25.00 -25.28
CA THR A 52 -6.93 -24.87 -25.71
C THR A 52 -5.93 -25.43 -24.69
N ARG A 53 -6.22 -25.32 -23.38
CA ARG A 53 -5.36 -25.86 -22.31
C ARG A 53 -5.45 -27.38 -22.13
N VAL A 54 -6.48 -28.03 -22.65
CA VAL A 54 -6.67 -29.49 -22.65
C VAL A 54 -6.03 -30.15 -23.90
N GLY A 55 -5.32 -29.37 -24.73
CA GLY A 55 -4.62 -29.88 -25.91
C GLY A 55 -5.44 -29.85 -27.20
N PHE A 56 -6.56 -29.12 -27.23
CA PHE A 56 -7.31 -28.90 -28.46
C PHE A 56 -6.68 -27.77 -29.29
N LYS A 57 -6.15 -28.12 -30.48
CA LYS A 57 -5.91 -27.13 -31.56
C LYS A 57 -7.23 -26.86 -32.27
N LEU A 58 -7.96 -25.86 -31.80
CA LEU A 58 -9.05 -25.26 -32.57
C LEU A 58 -8.48 -24.05 -33.31
N GLU A 59 -8.34 -24.17 -34.62
CA GLU A 59 -7.96 -23.03 -35.48
C GLU A 59 -9.03 -21.94 -35.36
N LEU A 60 -8.64 -20.79 -34.83
CA LEU A 60 -9.49 -19.62 -34.72
C LEU A 60 -9.73 -19.00 -36.11
N PRO A 61 -10.97 -18.63 -36.48
CA PRO A 61 -11.15 -17.55 -37.44
C PRO A 61 -10.65 -16.26 -36.78
N TYR A 62 -9.82 -15.51 -37.50
CA TYR A 62 -8.92 -14.41 -37.08
C TYR A 62 -9.57 -13.19 -36.40
N GLU A 63 -10.81 -13.27 -35.96
CA GLU A 63 -11.57 -12.17 -35.40
C GLU A 63 -12.31 -12.66 -34.15
N VAL A 64 -11.67 -12.59 -32.98
CA VAL A 64 -12.41 -12.53 -31.72
C VAL A 64 -13.18 -11.21 -31.78
N PRO A 65 -14.51 -11.22 -31.96
CA PRO A 65 -15.22 -9.99 -32.21
C PRO A 65 -15.10 -9.11 -30.98
N ILE A 66 -14.92 -7.82 -31.24
CA ILE A 66 -15.03 -6.68 -30.32
C ILE A 66 -16.51 -6.58 -29.87
N ALA A 67 -17.04 -7.65 -29.30
CA ALA A 67 -18.45 -7.87 -28.97
C ALA A 67 -18.65 -8.10 -27.46
N CYS A 68 -17.77 -7.47 -26.65
CA CYS A 68 -18.06 -7.14 -25.25
C CYS A 68 -18.65 -5.72 -25.12
N ASN A 69 -19.23 -5.17 -26.19
CA ASN A 69 -19.94 -3.90 -26.16
C ASN A 69 -21.40 -4.15 -25.75
N GLY A 70 -21.65 -4.27 -24.45
CA GLY A 70 -23.01 -4.13 -23.90
C GLY A 70 -23.39 -5.08 -22.76
N SER A 71 -22.77 -6.25 -22.66
CA SER A 71 -23.01 -7.21 -21.57
C SER A 71 -21.76 -8.03 -21.30
N GLY A 72 -20.90 -7.58 -20.40
CA GLY A 72 -19.76 -8.37 -19.92
C GLY A 72 -20.22 -9.66 -19.22
N PRO A 73 -19.31 -10.61 -18.95
CA PRO A 73 -19.65 -11.79 -18.18
C PRO A 73 -20.13 -11.38 -16.78
N THR A 74 -21.25 -11.95 -16.34
CA THR A 74 -21.76 -11.71 -14.97
C THR A 74 -20.72 -12.15 -13.93
N LEU A 75 -20.66 -11.45 -12.81
CA LEU A 75 -19.73 -11.70 -11.70
C LEU A 75 -19.74 -13.17 -11.22
N LEU A 76 -20.91 -13.81 -11.30
CA LEU A 76 -21.11 -15.24 -11.00
C LEU A 76 -20.34 -16.16 -11.95
N VAL A 77 -20.42 -15.93 -13.26
CA VAL A 77 -19.75 -16.76 -14.27
C VAL A 77 -18.24 -16.62 -14.15
N LEU A 78 -17.75 -15.42 -13.86
CA LEU A 78 -16.32 -15.18 -13.64
C LEU A 78 -15.82 -15.85 -12.35
N GLY A 79 -16.60 -15.78 -11.27
CA GLY A 79 -16.30 -16.49 -10.03
C GLY A 79 -16.17 -18.01 -10.22
N GLU A 80 -17.10 -18.62 -10.97
CA GLU A 80 -17.04 -20.06 -11.30
C GLU A 80 -15.82 -20.40 -12.18
N LEU A 81 -15.49 -19.58 -13.19
CA LEU A 81 -14.29 -19.78 -14.01
C LEU A 81 -13.02 -19.77 -13.15
N VAL A 82 -12.87 -18.75 -12.31
CA VAL A 82 -11.65 -18.58 -11.50
C VAL A 82 -11.53 -19.70 -10.47
N ALA A 83 -12.65 -20.15 -9.88
CA ALA A 83 -12.66 -21.30 -8.99
C ALA A 83 -12.18 -22.59 -9.68
N VAL A 84 -12.57 -22.81 -10.93
CA VAL A 84 -12.07 -23.94 -11.74
C VAL A 84 -10.57 -23.79 -12.01
N LEU A 85 -10.11 -22.61 -12.44
CA LEU A 85 -8.69 -22.36 -12.70
C LEU A 85 -7.83 -22.59 -11.45
N GLN A 86 -8.29 -22.16 -10.28
CA GLN A 86 -7.64 -22.42 -9.00
C GLN A 86 -7.65 -23.90 -8.63
N LYS A 87 -8.81 -24.58 -8.71
CA LYS A 87 -8.96 -26.00 -8.38
C LYS A 87 -7.98 -26.87 -9.17
N TYR A 88 -7.78 -26.56 -10.44
CA TYR A 88 -6.90 -27.32 -11.34
C TYR A 88 -5.49 -26.73 -11.45
N ASN A 89 -5.14 -25.70 -10.66
CA ASN A 89 -3.85 -25.02 -10.70
C ASN A 89 -3.43 -24.56 -12.11
N ILE A 90 -4.39 -24.07 -12.90
CA ILE A 90 -4.18 -23.62 -14.28
C ILE A 90 -3.74 -22.15 -14.23
N SER A 91 -2.45 -21.91 -14.44
CA SER A 91 -1.94 -20.55 -14.57
C SER A 91 -2.45 -19.85 -15.83
N ALA A 92 -2.94 -18.62 -15.71
CA ALA A 92 -3.24 -17.79 -16.87
C ALA A 92 -1.97 -17.26 -17.57
N SER A 93 -0.79 -17.45 -16.98
CA SER A 93 0.49 -16.90 -17.44
C SER A 93 1.30 -17.83 -18.35
N THR A 94 0.77 -18.99 -18.76
CA THR A 94 1.55 -19.92 -19.59
C THR A 94 1.85 -19.33 -20.96
N GLU A 95 3.13 -19.40 -21.34
CA GLU A 95 3.74 -19.06 -22.63
C GLU A 95 3.20 -19.91 -23.80
N SER A 96 1.87 -20.00 -23.97
CA SER A 96 1.28 -20.40 -25.24
C SER A 96 1.17 -19.15 -26.11
N GLU A 97 1.57 -19.26 -27.37
CA GLU A 97 1.71 -18.21 -28.39
C GLU A 97 0.51 -17.26 -28.58
N GLU A 98 -0.60 -17.42 -27.86
CA GLU A 98 -1.82 -16.65 -28.10
C GLU A 98 -2.22 -15.64 -27.00
N GLY A 99 -1.71 -15.71 -25.75
CA GLY A 99 -2.02 -14.69 -24.71
C GLY A 99 -3.53 -14.41 -24.47
N THR A 100 -4.43 -15.26 -24.98
CA THR A 100 -5.86 -14.97 -25.13
C THR A 100 -6.57 -14.92 -23.79
N LEU A 101 -6.28 -15.85 -22.88
CA LEU A 101 -6.87 -15.88 -21.53
C LEU A 101 -6.38 -14.71 -20.67
N SER A 102 -5.09 -14.41 -20.68
CA SER A 102 -4.54 -13.26 -19.95
C SER A 102 -5.14 -11.94 -20.45
N ASN A 103 -5.26 -11.77 -21.77
CA ASN A 103 -5.87 -10.58 -22.36
C ASN A 103 -7.37 -10.49 -22.00
N TYR A 104 -8.10 -11.59 -22.07
CA TYR A 104 -9.50 -11.68 -21.68
C TYR A 104 -9.72 -11.29 -20.20
N LEU A 105 -8.93 -11.89 -19.28
CA LEU A 105 -9.01 -11.57 -17.86
C LEU A 105 -8.69 -10.10 -17.57
N VAL A 106 -7.70 -9.52 -18.26
CA VAL A 106 -7.34 -8.10 -18.09
C VAL A 106 -8.46 -7.18 -18.58
N VAL A 107 -9.06 -7.47 -19.74
CA VAL A 107 -10.20 -6.69 -20.27
C VAL A 107 -11.38 -6.73 -19.30
N ILE A 108 -11.74 -7.91 -18.79
CA ILE A 108 -12.85 -8.06 -17.85
C ILE A 108 -12.54 -7.38 -16.52
N LEU A 109 -11.33 -7.55 -15.98
CA LEU A 109 -10.92 -6.85 -14.77
C LEU A 109 -11.08 -5.34 -14.93
N LYS A 110 -10.62 -4.77 -16.06
CA LYS A 110 -10.79 -3.34 -16.32
C LYS A 110 -12.26 -2.94 -16.37
N GLN A 111 -13.10 -3.72 -17.05
CA GLN A 111 -14.54 -3.46 -17.12
C GLN A 111 -15.18 -3.47 -15.73
N LEU A 112 -14.97 -4.54 -14.97
CA LEU A 112 -15.55 -4.70 -13.63
C LEU A 112 -15.09 -3.61 -12.66
N ILE A 113 -13.83 -3.19 -12.73
CA ILE A 113 -13.31 -2.11 -11.88
C ILE A 113 -13.84 -0.74 -12.31
N SER A 114 -14.11 -0.53 -13.60
CA SER A 114 -14.57 0.75 -14.15
C SER A 114 -16.06 1.03 -13.93
N GLU A 115 -16.88 -0.01 -13.76
CA GLU A 115 -18.32 0.13 -13.50
C GLU A 115 -18.49 0.69 -12.08
N GLN A 116 -18.61 2.02 -11.96
CA GLN A 116 -18.70 2.83 -10.73
C GLN A 116 -19.81 2.41 -9.72
N TYR A 117 -20.55 1.35 -9.98
CA TYR A 117 -21.68 0.93 -9.16
C TYR A 117 -21.40 -0.47 -8.57
N GLN A 118 -21.31 -0.50 -7.23
CA GLN A 118 -21.28 -1.68 -6.37
C GLN A 118 -19.88 -2.25 -6.06
N MET A 119 -19.12 -1.49 -5.26
CA MET A 119 -18.12 -2.06 -4.35
C MET A 119 -18.79 -3.03 -3.37
N SER A 120 -19.06 -4.25 -3.84
CA SER A 120 -19.65 -5.35 -3.07
C SER A 120 -18.56 -6.33 -2.63
N ALA A 121 -18.82 -7.08 -1.56
CA ALA A 121 -17.88 -8.09 -1.07
C ALA A 121 -17.61 -9.16 -2.15
N ASP A 122 -18.62 -9.56 -2.91
CA ASP A 122 -18.49 -10.54 -4.00
C ASP A 122 -17.62 -10.03 -5.14
N PHE A 123 -17.78 -8.76 -5.53
CA PHE A 123 -16.89 -8.13 -6.51
C PHE A 123 -15.42 -8.18 -6.07
N LEU A 124 -15.14 -7.77 -4.83
CA LEU A 124 -13.77 -7.78 -4.30
C LEU A 124 -13.19 -9.20 -4.19
N ARG A 125 -14.01 -10.20 -3.81
CA ARG A 125 -13.62 -11.62 -3.80
C ARG A 125 -13.27 -12.13 -5.19
N THR A 126 -14.05 -11.75 -6.21
CA THR A 126 -13.77 -12.16 -7.59
C THR A 126 -12.46 -11.55 -8.09
N VAL A 127 -12.23 -10.25 -7.85
CA VAL A 127 -10.96 -9.58 -8.19
C VAL A 127 -9.79 -10.25 -7.47
N TYR A 128 -9.94 -10.54 -6.18
CA TYR A 128 -8.95 -11.27 -5.38
C TYR A 128 -8.56 -12.61 -6.00
N SER A 129 -9.56 -13.43 -6.32
CA SER A 129 -9.33 -14.76 -6.90
C SER A 129 -8.65 -14.67 -8.27
N ILE A 130 -8.97 -13.66 -9.09
CA ILE A 130 -8.30 -13.44 -10.38
C ILE A 130 -6.83 -13.09 -10.16
N PHE A 131 -6.50 -12.24 -9.19
CA PHE A 131 -5.10 -11.93 -8.86
C PHE A 131 -4.31 -13.15 -8.42
N GLN A 132 -4.94 -14.14 -7.78
CA GLN A 132 -4.29 -15.40 -7.44
C GLN A 132 -3.99 -16.27 -8.68
N VAL A 133 -4.90 -16.29 -9.66
CA VAL A 133 -4.73 -17.07 -10.91
C VAL A 133 -3.80 -16.38 -11.90
N TYR A 134 -3.81 -15.05 -11.93
CA TYR A 134 -3.00 -14.23 -12.82
C TYR A 134 -2.36 -13.04 -12.08
N PRO A 135 -1.30 -13.25 -11.27
CA PRO A 135 -0.70 -12.19 -10.44
C PRO A 135 -0.22 -10.96 -11.22
N GLU A 136 0.31 -11.15 -12.42
CA GLU A 136 0.80 -10.05 -13.27
C GLU A 136 -0.32 -9.07 -13.70
N SER A 137 -1.58 -9.51 -13.70
CA SER A 137 -2.73 -8.65 -14.04
C SER A 137 -2.84 -7.44 -13.13
N VAL A 138 -2.44 -7.55 -11.85
CA VAL A 138 -2.45 -6.45 -10.88
C VAL A 138 -1.75 -5.22 -11.44
N LYS A 139 -0.61 -5.40 -12.11
CA LYS A 139 0.19 -4.29 -12.67
C LYS A 139 -0.52 -3.61 -13.84
N LEU A 140 -1.30 -4.37 -14.61
CA LEU A 140 -2.00 -3.92 -15.81
C LEU A 140 -3.28 -3.14 -15.50
N VAL A 141 -3.87 -3.37 -14.33
CA VAL A 141 -5.12 -2.74 -13.88
C VAL A 141 -4.96 -1.87 -12.63
N PHE A 142 -3.73 -1.66 -12.16
CA PHE A 142 -3.45 -0.97 -10.90
C PHE A 142 -4.03 0.45 -10.85
N PHE A 143 -4.09 1.15 -11.99
CA PHE A 143 -4.61 2.51 -12.01
C PHE A 143 -6.11 2.56 -11.74
N GLU A 144 -6.88 1.79 -12.50
CA GLU A 144 -8.32 1.62 -12.33
C GLU A 144 -8.60 1.07 -10.92
N PHE A 145 -7.80 0.11 -10.46
CA PHE A 145 -7.88 -0.45 -9.11
C PHE A 145 -7.72 0.63 -8.04
N ALA A 146 -6.69 1.48 -8.15
CA ALA A 146 -6.49 2.58 -7.20
C ALA A 146 -7.68 3.55 -7.23
N LYS A 147 -8.10 3.97 -8.42
CA LYS A 147 -9.16 4.96 -8.64
C LYS A 147 -10.54 4.52 -8.14
N HIS A 148 -10.89 3.24 -8.31
CA HIS A 148 -12.25 2.75 -8.06
C HIS A 148 -12.37 1.85 -6.83
N ILE A 149 -11.26 1.34 -6.29
CA ILE A 149 -11.26 0.42 -5.14
C ILE A 149 -10.52 1.02 -3.95
N MET A 150 -9.25 1.42 -4.13
CA MET A 150 -8.44 1.89 -3.00
C MET A 150 -8.90 3.25 -2.48
N PHE A 151 -9.24 4.18 -3.36
CA PHE A 151 -9.66 5.54 -3.02
C PHE A 151 -11.18 5.73 -2.95
N VAL A 152 -11.92 4.67 -2.62
CA VAL A 152 -13.36 4.72 -2.33
C VAL A 152 -13.61 4.41 -0.85
N SER A 153 -14.59 5.09 -0.24
CA SER A 153 -14.96 4.87 1.16
C SER A 153 -15.67 3.52 1.31
N LYS A 154 -15.27 2.72 2.31
CA LYS A 154 -15.82 1.38 2.57
C LYS A 154 -16.67 1.43 3.83
N GLU A 155 -17.97 1.68 3.67
CA GLU A 155 -18.91 1.83 4.80
C GLU A 155 -19.38 0.49 5.39
N ASN A 156 -19.30 -0.61 4.62
CA ASN A 156 -19.74 -1.94 5.04
C ASN A 156 -18.57 -2.77 5.60
N TYR A 157 -18.73 -3.34 6.81
CA TYR A 157 -17.72 -4.19 7.47
C TYR A 157 -17.29 -5.39 6.64
N GLU A 158 -18.22 -6.08 5.98
CA GLU A 158 -17.92 -7.21 5.09
C GLU A 158 -17.02 -6.76 3.93
N VAL A 159 -17.36 -5.63 3.30
CA VAL A 159 -16.57 -5.02 2.22
C VAL A 159 -15.18 -4.64 2.72
N SER A 160 -15.07 -4.03 3.91
CA SER A 160 -13.79 -3.67 4.52
C SER A 160 -12.91 -4.90 4.80
N SER A 161 -13.50 -5.99 5.30
CA SER A 161 -12.76 -7.22 5.60
C SER A 161 -12.19 -7.90 4.35
N VAL A 162 -12.96 -7.91 3.25
CA VAL A 162 -12.50 -8.45 1.97
C VAL A 162 -11.45 -7.53 1.35
N TYR A 163 -11.64 -6.22 1.45
CA TYR A 163 -10.66 -5.22 1.00
C TYR A 163 -9.29 -5.42 1.67
N ASP A 164 -9.25 -5.64 2.98
CA ASP A 164 -7.99 -5.85 3.72
C ASP A 164 -7.21 -7.07 3.21
N SER A 165 -7.93 -8.16 2.93
CA SER A 165 -7.35 -9.37 2.34
C SER A 165 -6.86 -9.12 0.92
N LEU A 166 -7.63 -8.39 0.13
CA LEU A 166 -7.31 -8.05 -1.26
C LEU A 166 -6.06 -7.19 -1.39
N ILE A 167 -5.96 -6.12 -0.61
CA ILE A 167 -4.78 -5.25 -0.63
C ILE A 167 -3.54 -5.98 -0.10
N GLY A 168 -3.71 -6.82 0.93
CA GLY A 168 -2.63 -7.69 1.40
C GLY A 168 -2.06 -8.56 0.26
N GLU A 169 -2.92 -9.21 -0.52
CA GLU A 169 -2.48 -10.04 -1.65
C GLU A 169 -1.85 -9.24 -2.78
N VAL A 170 -2.38 -8.05 -3.11
CA VAL A 170 -1.77 -7.15 -4.09
C VAL A 170 -0.31 -6.87 -3.71
N ILE A 171 -0.05 -6.50 -2.46
CA ILE A 171 1.31 -6.19 -2.00
C ILE A 171 2.17 -7.44 -1.95
N LYS A 172 1.62 -8.57 -1.52
CA LYS A 172 2.31 -9.86 -1.52
C LYS A 172 2.75 -10.25 -2.92
N ILE A 173 1.90 -10.09 -3.94
CA ILE A 173 2.24 -10.30 -5.35
C ILE A 173 3.41 -9.40 -5.76
N TYR A 174 3.36 -8.10 -5.45
CA TYR A 174 4.50 -7.21 -5.72
C TYR A 174 5.77 -7.63 -4.97
N ALA A 175 5.65 -8.14 -3.75
CA ALA A 175 6.77 -8.61 -2.96
C ALA A 175 7.39 -9.89 -3.53
N ASP A 176 6.57 -10.87 -3.91
CA ASP A 176 7.01 -12.13 -4.52
C ASP A 176 7.68 -11.89 -5.88
N LEU A 177 7.29 -10.81 -6.57
CA LEU A 177 7.90 -10.35 -7.81
C LEU A 177 9.12 -9.44 -7.59
N ASN A 178 9.58 -9.25 -6.34
CA ASN A 178 10.68 -8.35 -5.97
C ASN A 178 10.49 -6.90 -6.43
N GLN A 179 9.25 -6.41 -6.42
CA GLN A 179 8.83 -5.12 -6.99
C GLN A 179 8.09 -4.22 -5.98
N ILE A 180 8.38 -4.36 -4.68
CA ILE A 180 7.81 -3.50 -3.63
C ILE A 180 8.04 -2.01 -3.92
N GLU A 181 9.23 -1.64 -4.40
CA GLU A 181 9.52 -0.25 -4.78
C GLU A 181 8.58 0.25 -5.88
N LYS A 182 8.28 -0.57 -6.89
CA LYS A 182 7.37 -0.20 -7.96
C LYS A 182 5.94 -0.06 -7.45
N PHE A 183 5.50 -0.91 -6.52
CA PHE A 183 4.20 -0.74 -5.87
C PHE A 183 4.11 0.61 -5.18
N LEU A 184 5.06 0.92 -4.29
CA LEU A 184 5.08 2.18 -3.54
C LEU A 184 5.12 3.38 -4.48
N SER A 185 5.97 3.33 -5.50
CA SER A 185 6.06 4.38 -6.50
C SER A 185 4.75 4.58 -7.26
N SER A 186 4.12 3.50 -7.73
CA SER A 186 2.87 3.57 -8.47
C SER A 186 1.73 4.06 -7.58
N PHE A 187 1.62 3.51 -6.38
CA PHE A 187 0.60 3.89 -5.40
C PHE A 187 0.62 5.38 -5.13
N PHE A 188 1.76 5.93 -4.68
CA PHE A 188 1.84 7.36 -4.35
C PHE A 188 1.75 8.25 -5.58
N HIS A 189 2.33 7.84 -6.73
CA HIS A 189 2.14 8.59 -7.96
C HIS A 189 0.65 8.72 -8.32
N LYS A 190 -0.12 7.64 -8.19
CA LYS A 190 -1.56 7.67 -8.45
C LYS A 190 -2.35 8.42 -7.38
N ALA A 191 -2.00 8.27 -6.11
CA ALA A 191 -2.62 9.00 -5.00
C ALA A 191 -2.55 10.54 -5.20
N PHE A 192 -1.36 11.06 -5.52
CA PHE A 192 -1.14 12.49 -5.77
C PHE A 192 -1.69 12.98 -7.13
N LEU A 193 -1.99 12.08 -8.07
CA LEU A 193 -2.73 12.44 -9.29
C LEU A 193 -4.23 12.52 -8.99
N LEU A 194 -4.78 11.49 -8.35
CA LEU A 194 -6.21 11.37 -8.07
C LEU A 194 -6.72 12.44 -7.10
N GLN A 195 -5.89 12.96 -6.20
CA GLN A 195 -6.27 14.08 -5.32
C GLN A 195 -6.71 15.33 -6.11
N LYS A 196 -6.28 15.49 -7.37
CA LYS A 196 -6.69 16.60 -8.23
C LYS A 196 -8.03 16.35 -8.92
N GLU A 197 -8.47 15.10 -8.95
CA GLU A 197 -9.69 14.63 -9.63
C GLU A 197 -10.83 14.30 -8.65
N GLN A 198 -10.52 13.97 -7.40
CA GLN A 198 -11.47 13.43 -6.43
C GLN A 198 -11.27 14.00 -5.03
N ASP A 199 -12.38 14.13 -4.28
CA ASP A 199 -12.38 14.53 -2.88
C ASP A 199 -12.24 13.31 -1.97
N PHE A 200 -11.20 13.30 -1.14
CA PHE A 200 -10.89 12.21 -0.21
C PHE A 200 -11.39 12.45 1.22
N ARG A 201 -12.20 13.49 1.49
CA ARG A 201 -12.65 13.82 2.87
C ARG A 201 -13.30 12.67 3.65
N LYS A 202 -13.86 11.66 2.97
CA LYS A 202 -14.44 10.47 3.61
C LYS A 202 -13.45 9.34 3.88
N LEU A 203 -12.19 9.49 3.47
CA LEU A 203 -11.13 8.51 3.63
C LEU A 203 -10.24 8.89 4.80
N THR A 204 -9.79 7.89 5.53
CA THR A 204 -8.70 8.00 6.51
C THR A 204 -7.52 7.17 6.06
N CYS A 205 -6.33 7.44 6.61
CA CYS A 205 -5.15 6.64 6.30
C CYS A 205 -5.39 5.13 6.53
N GLY A 206 -6.12 4.77 7.59
CA GLY A 206 -6.46 3.37 7.89
C GLY A 206 -7.41 2.71 6.88
N THR A 207 -8.28 3.48 6.21
CA THR A 207 -9.19 2.95 5.18
C THR A 207 -8.51 2.68 3.84
N VAL A 208 -7.37 3.34 3.57
CA VAL A 208 -6.61 3.16 2.33
C VAL A 208 -5.42 2.22 2.56
N LEU A 209 -4.59 2.53 3.55
CA LEU A 209 -3.47 1.72 4.02
C LEU A 209 -3.89 0.91 5.25
N SER A 210 -4.59 -0.19 5.01
CA SER A 210 -5.11 -1.02 6.09
C SER A 210 -4.04 -1.88 6.76
N ASN A 211 -4.41 -2.56 7.84
CA ASN A 211 -3.49 -3.42 8.60
C ASN A 211 -2.92 -4.57 7.75
N GLY A 212 -3.64 -5.02 6.71
CA GLY A 212 -3.15 -6.02 5.75
C GLY A 212 -1.88 -5.56 5.03
N VAL A 213 -1.79 -4.28 4.66
CA VAL A 213 -0.60 -3.68 4.03
C VAL A 213 0.62 -3.84 4.92
N PHE A 214 0.47 -3.38 6.17
CA PHE A 214 1.58 -3.33 7.11
C PHE A 214 1.99 -4.72 7.60
N LYS A 215 1.04 -5.66 7.69
CA LYS A 215 1.35 -7.07 7.97
C LYS A 215 2.29 -7.64 6.90
N VAL A 216 1.94 -7.51 5.63
CA VAL A 216 2.79 -8.03 4.53
C VAL A 216 4.15 -7.34 4.50
N PHE A 217 4.21 -6.01 4.73
CA PHE A 217 5.49 -5.32 4.83
C PHE A 217 6.32 -5.80 6.02
N SER A 218 5.75 -6.04 7.19
CA SER A 218 6.49 -6.56 8.35
C SER A 218 7.11 -7.94 8.08
N GLU A 219 6.42 -8.80 7.31
CA GLU A 219 6.91 -10.13 6.94
C GLU A 219 8.02 -10.05 5.88
N LYS A 220 7.90 -9.13 4.91
CA LYS A 220 8.78 -9.08 3.74
C LYS A 220 10.00 -8.17 3.91
N LEU A 221 9.87 -7.02 4.58
CA LEU A 221 10.95 -6.05 4.76
C LEU A 221 12.23 -6.67 5.36
N PRO A 222 12.17 -7.55 6.37
CA PRO A 222 13.38 -8.15 6.94
C PRO A 222 14.18 -9.02 5.97
N SER A 223 13.51 -9.59 4.96
CA SER A 223 14.15 -10.43 3.96
C SER A 223 14.85 -9.63 2.84
N LEU A 224 14.55 -8.34 2.70
CA LEU A 224 15.07 -7.51 1.61
C LEU A 224 16.56 -7.21 1.79
N THR A 225 17.33 -7.33 0.71
CA THR A 225 18.74 -6.94 0.68
C THR A 225 18.93 -5.44 0.95
N GLY A 226 20.14 -5.05 1.38
CA GLY A 226 20.48 -3.64 1.60
C GLY A 226 20.24 -2.77 0.37
N ASN A 227 20.51 -3.28 -0.84
CA ASN A 227 20.25 -2.55 -2.10
C ASN A 227 18.77 -2.37 -2.41
N GLN A 228 17.93 -3.38 -2.10
CA GLN A 228 16.48 -3.26 -2.25
C GLN A 228 15.92 -2.19 -1.29
N LEU A 229 16.33 -2.23 -0.02
CA LEU A 229 15.96 -1.20 0.95
C LEU A 229 16.45 0.19 0.54
N LYS A 230 17.68 0.29 0.02
CA LYS A 230 18.26 1.52 -0.54
C LYS A 230 17.35 2.12 -1.61
N THR A 231 16.86 1.28 -2.51
CA THR A 231 16.00 1.70 -3.62
C THR A 231 14.63 2.13 -3.11
N ILE A 232 14.04 1.41 -2.15
CA ILE A 232 12.76 1.76 -1.53
C ILE A 232 12.86 3.12 -0.82
N ILE A 233 13.83 3.29 0.08
CA ILE A 233 14.01 4.53 0.85
C ILE A 233 14.29 5.70 -0.10
N GLY A 234 15.22 5.52 -1.05
CA GLY A 234 15.52 6.55 -2.04
C GLY A 234 14.35 6.92 -2.93
N ARG A 235 13.42 5.98 -3.22
CA ARG A 235 12.20 6.27 -3.98
C ARG A 235 11.18 7.04 -3.13
N LEU A 236 10.95 6.61 -1.89
CA LEU A 236 10.05 7.29 -0.97
C LEU A 236 10.51 8.73 -0.68
N GLU A 237 11.82 8.93 -0.47
CA GLU A 237 12.41 10.26 -0.28
C GLU A 237 12.16 11.17 -1.49
N LYS A 238 12.37 10.68 -2.72
CA LYS A 238 12.09 11.45 -3.94
C LYS A 238 10.61 11.83 -4.08
N ILE A 239 9.70 10.91 -3.74
CA ILE A 239 8.25 11.18 -3.73
C ILE A 239 7.93 12.25 -2.68
N PHE A 240 8.48 12.11 -1.47
CA PHE A 240 8.27 13.03 -0.36
C PHE A 240 8.75 14.44 -0.68
N LEU A 241 9.96 14.56 -1.23
CA LEU A 241 10.52 15.84 -1.65
C LEU A 241 9.67 16.50 -2.75
N LYS A 242 9.37 15.76 -3.82
CA LYS A 242 8.66 16.30 -4.98
C LYS A 242 7.20 16.64 -4.70
N ASN A 243 6.48 15.74 -4.05
CA ASN A 243 5.03 15.83 -3.95
C ASN A 243 4.55 16.40 -2.62
N CYS A 244 5.41 16.49 -1.60
CA CYS A 244 5.02 17.04 -0.29
C CYS A 244 5.79 18.33 0.00
N ILE A 245 7.12 18.26 0.07
CA ILE A 245 7.96 19.40 0.48
C ILE A 245 7.85 20.54 -0.52
N HIS A 246 8.06 20.29 -1.81
CA HIS A 246 7.96 21.36 -2.83
C HIS A 246 6.56 21.95 -2.95
N VAL A 247 5.52 21.18 -2.63
CA VAL A 247 4.14 21.68 -2.61
C VAL A 247 3.94 22.61 -1.41
N LEU A 248 4.41 22.22 -0.22
CA LEU A 248 4.35 23.07 0.99
C LEU A 248 5.26 24.31 0.91
N GLU A 249 6.38 24.22 0.19
CA GLU A 249 7.24 25.36 -0.09
C GLU A 249 6.67 26.29 -1.16
N SER A 250 5.69 25.83 -1.94
CA SER A 250 4.94 26.64 -2.89
C SER A 250 3.72 27.26 -2.21
N ASP A 251 3.25 28.40 -2.71
CA ASP A 251 2.03 29.07 -2.23
C ASP A 251 0.73 28.32 -2.64
N SER A 252 0.82 27.01 -2.81
CA SER A 252 -0.32 26.16 -3.16
C SER A 252 -1.28 26.02 -1.97
N VAL A 253 -2.57 25.91 -2.27
CA VAL A 253 -3.59 25.65 -1.26
C VAL A 253 -3.41 24.23 -0.73
N ILE A 254 -3.27 24.11 0.58
CA ILE A 254 -3.21 22.84 1.29
C ILE A 254 -4.64 22.42 1.63
N ASP A 255 -5.05 21.24 1.16
CA ASP A 255 -6.37 20.68 1.43
C ASP A 255 -6.27 19.34 2.17
N SER A 256 -7.41 18.84 2.63
CA SER A 256 -7.51 17.57 3.36
C SER A 256 -7.02 16.36 2.55
N SER A 257 -7.17 16.38 1.21
CA SER A 257 -6.72 15.29 0.34
C SER A 257 -5.19 15.24 0.28
N PHE A 258 -4.55 16.40 0.22
CA PHE A 258 -3.11 16.54 0.33
C PHE A 258 -2.62 16.06 1.70
N CYS A 259 -3.23 16.51 2.80
CA CYS A 259 -2.88 16.10 4.16
C CYS A 259 -2.96 14.57 4.33
N LEU A 260 -4.02 13.93 3.82
CA LEU A 260 -4.17 12.47 3.83
C LEU A 260 -3.05 11.77 3.04
N ASN A 261 -2.70 12.27 1.86
CA ASN A 261 -1.61 11.70 1.05
C ASN A 261 -0.25 11.81 1.74
N VAL A 262 0.01 12.95 2.39
CA VAL A 262 1.22 13.14 3.21
C VAL A 262 1.21 12.19 4.40
N GLU A 263 0.10 12.08 5.14
CA GLU A 263 -0.03 11.16 6.28
C GLU A 263 0.25 9.72 5.86
N MET A 264 -0.34 9.25 4.75
CA MET A 264 -0.09 7.91 4.20
C MET A 264 1.40 7.71 3.86
N LEU A 265 2.03 8.69 3.22
CA LEU A 265 3.44 8.59 2.84
C LEU A 265 4.36 8.58 4.06
N VAL A 266 4.10 9.45 5.04
CA VAL A 266 4.82 9.48 6.31
C VAL A 266 4.70 8.14 7.02
N LYS A 267 3.48 7.60 7.14
CA LYS A 267 3.24 6.32 7.81
C LYS A 267 4.02 5.18 7.15
N VAL A 268 4.07 5.14 5.81
CA VAL A 268 4.88 4.16 5.08
C VAL A 268 6.37 4.36 5.32
N ILE A 269 6.88 5.60 5.27
CA ILE A 269 8.29 5.89 5.54
C ILE A 269 8.67 5.44 6.96
N CYS A 270 7.93 5.87 7.98
CA CYS A 270 8.16 5.48 9.37
C CYS A 270 8.14 3.95 9.52
N PHE A 271 7.15 3.28 8.93
CA PHE A 271 7.04 1.83 9.01
C PHE A 271 8.23 1.11 8.37
N VAL A 272 8.66 1.55 7.18
CA VAL A 272 9.84 1.01 6.51
C VAL A 272 11.08 1.20 7.36
N LEU A 273 11.28 2.38 7.95
CA LEU A 273 12.42 2.66 8.83
C LEU A 273 12.39 1.77 10.07
N ASP A 274 11.30 1.76 10.82
CA ASP A 274 11.16 1.00 12.08
C ASP A 274 11.34 -0.52 11.86
N ASN A 275 10.84 -1.08 10.76
CA ASN A 275 10.98 -2.51 10.48
C ASN A 275 12.34 -2.86 9.85
N SER A 276 12.98 -1.91 9.15
CA SER A 276 14.36 -2.09 8.68
C SER A 276 15.35 -2.11 9.85
N CYS A 277 15.04 -1.39 10.94
CA CYS A 277 15.80 -1.38 12.19
C CYS A 277 16.00 -2.77 12.81
N ILE A 278 14.93 -3.56 12.86
CA ILE A 278 14.94 -4.88 13.51
C ILE A 278 15.70 -5.90 12.66
N ALA A 279 15.75 -5.69 11.34
CA ALA A 279 16.14 -6.72 10.40
C ALA A 279 17.65 -7.02 10.34
N MET A 280 18.55 -6.03 10.19
CA MET A 280 20.01 -6.29 10.13
C MET A 280 20.90 -5.03 10.32
N PRO A 281 21.61 -4.89 11.46
CA PRO A 281 22.57 -3.80 11.71
C PRO A 281 23.71 -3.65 10.70
N THR A 282 24.12 -4.76 10.07
CA THR A 282 25.27 -4.79 9.16
C THR A 282 25.02 -4.12 7.80
N ARG A 283 23.76 -3.77 7.49
CA ARG A 283 23.36 -3.19 6.19
C ARG A 283 23.27 -1.66 6.19
N TRP A 284 23.42 -1.01 7.35
CA TRP A 284 23.26 0.45 7.49
C TRP A 284 24.33 1.27 6.73
N ASN A 285 25.53 0.73 6.55
CA ASN A 285 26.57 1.38 5.75
C ASN A 285 26.10 1.64 4.31
N THR A 286 25.35 0.68 3.73
CA THR A 286 24.80 0.77 2.37
C THR A 286 23.67 1.80 2.25
N LEU A 287 23.04 2.16 3.37
CA LEU A 287 21.88 3.08 3.44
C LEU A 287 22.26 4.49 3.92
N SER A 288 23.50 4.71 4.34
CA SER A 288 23.94 5.96 4.98
C SER A 288 23.63 7.22 4.17
N GLU A 289 23.78 7.15 2.84
CA GLU A 289 23.49 8.27 1.94
C GLU A 289 21.98 8.55 1.81
N GLU A 290 21.16 7.52 1.63
CA GLU A 290 19.69 7.61 1.56
C GLU A 290 19.11 8.13 2.87
N ILE A 291 19.58 7.63 4.00
CA ILE A 291 19.14 8.11 5.32
C ILE A 291 19.57 9.57 5.51
N SER A 292 20.78 9.94 5.11
CA SER A 292 21.24 11.32 5.20
C SER A 292 20.38 12.28 4.36
N ARG A 293 20.03 11.88 3.13
CA ARG A 293 19.10 12.65 2.28
C ARG A 293 17.72 12.75 2.90
N LEU A 294 17.18 11.63 3.41
CA LEU A 294 15.88 11.62 4.06
C LEU A 294 15.86 12.55 5.28
N VAL A 295 16.89 12.54 6.12
CA VAL A 295 17.03 13.45 7.28
C VAL A 295 16.97 14.92 6.86
N LEU A 296 17.67 15.29 5.78
CA LEU A 296 17.62 16.66 5.24
C LEU A 296 16.23 17.01 4.69
N SER A 297 15.56 16.06 4.03
CA SER A 297 14.18 16.22 3.56
C SER A 297 13.21 16.37 4.75
N VAL A 298 13.36 15.61 5.83
CA VAL A 298 12.58 15.77 7.07
C VAL A 298 12.80 17.15 7.70
N GLN A 299 14.04 17.64 7.74
CA GLN A 299 14.33 19.00 8.21
C GLN A 299 13.60 20.06 7.37
N ARG A 300 13.69 19.99 6.04
CA ARG A 300 12.99 20.93 5.14
C ARG A 300 11.48 20.85 5.32
N PHE A 301 10.95 19.65 5.45
CA PHE A 301 9.53 19.43 5.74
C PHE A 301 9.13 20.13 7.04
N GLY A 302 9.89 19.98 8.13
CA GLY A 302 9.61 20.66 9.39
C GLY A 302 9.54 22.19 9.27
N VAL A 303 10.47 22.80 8.53
CA VAL A 303 10.47 24.25 8.28
C VAL A 303 9.23 24.68 7.47
N ALA A 304 8.81 23.87 6.50
CA ALA A 304 7.61 24.15 5.71
C ALA A 304 6.32 23.98 6.54
N VAL A 305 6.25 22.94 7.37
CA VAL A 305 5.09 22.64 8.23
C VAL A 305 4.84 23.72 9.29
N LEU A 306 5.87 24.40 9.79
CA LEU A 306 5.71 25.53 10.72
C LEU A 306 4.91 26.71 10.16
N LYS A 307 4.79 26.80 8.83
CA LYS A 307 3.97 27.81 8.14
C LYS A 307 2.52 27.36 7.95
N SER A 308 2.25 26.07 8.16
CA SER A 308 0.93 25.46 8.03
C SER A 308 0.19 25.44 9.38
N ARG A 309 -1.13 25.34 9.33
CA ARG A 309 -2.00 25.10 10.50
C ARG A 309 -2.60 23.69 10.52
N GLU A 310 -2.19 22.83 9.59
CA GLU A 310 -2.71 21.46 9.47
C GLU A 310 -2.06 20.53 10.50
N ILE A 311 -2.88 19.96 11.40
CA ILE A 311 -2.44 19.10 12.51
C ILE A 311 -1.76 17.83 11.98
N GLU A 312 -2.29 17.26 10.91
CA GLU A 312 -1.81 16.03 10.27
C GLU A 312 -0.38 16.18 9.76
N LEU A 313 -0.04 17.37 9.23
CA LEU A 313 1.32 17.66 8.76
C LEU A 313 2.29 17.81 9.92
N LEU A 314 1.86 18.46 11.01
CA LEU A 314 2.67 18.59 12.22
C LEU A 314 2.91 17.23 12.88
N LYS A 315 1.87 16.43 13.05
CA LYS A 315 1.97 15.04 13.52
C LYS A 315 2.91 14.23 12.63
N GLY A 316 2.75 14.31 11.32
CA GLY A 316 3.61 13.62 10.37
C GLY A 316 5.08 14.04 10.47
N PHE A 317 5.36 15.33 10.74
CA PHE A 317 6.73 15.79 11.00
C PHE A 317 7.30 15.17 12.28
N LEU A 318 6.54 15.15 13.38
CA LEU A 318 7.00 14.57 14.64
C LEU A 318 7.28 13.06 14.51
N ASP A 319 6.41 12.33 13.79
CA ASP A 319 6.58 10.90 13.55
C ASP A 319 7.81 10.58 12.68
N LEU A 320 8.08 11.41 11.66
CA LEU A 320 9.28 11.32 10.85
C LEU A 320 10.54 11.58 11.68
N VAL A 321 10.57 12.64 12.48
CA VAL A 321 11.70 12.95 13.37
C VAL A 321 11.97 11.78 14.30
N ARG A 322 10.94 11.17 14.89
CA ARG A 322 11.08 10.01 15.78
C ARG A 322 11.74 8.84 15.04
N ALA A 323 11.22 8.50 13.85
CA ALA A 323 11.70 7.37 13.06
C ALA A 323 13.15 7.57 12.59
N THR A 324 13.48 8.74 12.03
CA THR A 324 14.84 9.02 11.54
C THR A 324 15.84 9.19 12.69
N ALA A 325 15.44 9.79 13.81
CA ALA A 325 16.26 9.82 15.02
C ALA A 325 16.45 8.41 15.62
N GLY A 326 15.47 7.52 15.52
CA GLY A 326 15.60 6.13 15.95
C GLY A 326 16.69 5.40 15.16
N ILE A 327 16.65 5.54 13.84
CA ILE A 327 17.68 5.00 12.93
C ILE A 327 19.06 5.55 13.29
N GLU A 328 19.20 6.87 13.45
CA GLU A 328 20.46 7.51 13.79
C GLU A 328 21.03 6.97 15.12
N MET A 329 20.20 6.80 16.16
CA MET A 329 20.64 6.22 17.43
C MET A 329 21.22 4.83 17.24
N MET A 330 20.54 3.98 16.48
CA MET A 330 21.06 2.64 16.22
C MET A 330 22.33 2.67 15.39
N MET A 331 22.41 3.49 14.34
CA MET A 331 23.63 3.61 13.52
C MET A 331 24.83 4.06 14.35
N ASN A 332 24.63 4.97 15.29
CA ASN A 332 25.68 5.42 16.23
C ASN A 332 26.15 4.29 17.15
N GLN A 333 25.28 3.37 17.58
CA GLN A 333 25.69 2.18 18.35
C GLN A 333 26.63 1.26 17.57
N TYR A 334 26.55 1.27 16.23
CA TYR A 334 27.42 0.50 15.35
C TYR A 334 28.59 1.32 14.74
N VAL A 335 28.89 2.50 15.29
CA VAL A 335 29.98 3.40 14.83
C VAL A 335 29.84 3.83 13.36
N ILE A 336 28.61 3.88 12.85
CA ILE A 336 28.32 4.35 11.49
C ILE A 336 27.93 5.83 11.57
N SER A 337 28.82 6.72 11.12
CA SER A 337 28.54 8.16 11.09
C SER A 337 27.75 8.54 9.84
N LEU A 338 26.58 9.14 10.03
CA LEU A 338 25.78 9.73 8.94
C LEU A 338 26.38 11.06 8.49
N SER A 339 26.50 11.29 7.18
CA SER A 339 27.03 12.54 6.65
C SER A 339 26.13 13.75 6.98
N SER A 340 24.83 13.53 7.16
CA SER A 340 23.86 14.57 7.56
C SER A 340 24.10 15.14 8.95
N THR A 341 24.72 14.40 9.88
CA THR A 341 24.99 14.89 11.25
C THR A 341 25.92 16.10 11.29
N LYS A 342 26.74 16.29 10.24
CA LYS A 342 27.57 17.50 10.07
C LYS A 342 26.79 18.70 9.54
N LEU A 343 25.64 18.47 8.89
CA LEU A 343 24.84 19.48 8.21
C LEU A 343 23.69 19.99 9.08
N LEU A 344 23.18 19.17 9.99
CA LEU A 344 22.15 19.59 10.94
C LEU A 344 22.70 20.65 11.91
N PRO A 345 21.90 21.66 12.30
CA PRO A 345 22.31 22.66 13.27
C PRO A 345 22.77 22.01 14.58
N THR A 346 24.05 22.22 14.91
CA THR A 346 24.65 21.74 16.15
C THR A 346 24.44 22.78 17.24
N VAL A 347 23.54 22.50 18.19
CA VAL A 347 23.39 23.32 19.39
C VAL A 347 24.60 23.06 20.30
N LYS A 348 25.46 24.07 20.48
CA LYS A 348 26.58 24.00 21.42
C LYS A 348 26.04 23.84 22.85
N SER A 349 26.73 23.05 23.66
CA SER A 349 26.39 22.61 25.03
C SER A 349 26.09 23.71 26.08
N VAL A 350 26.10 24.99 25.71
CA VAL A 350 25.99 26.12 26.62
C VAL A 350 24.59 26.75 26.61
N ASP A 351 23.68 26.27 25.78
CA ASP A 351 22.31 26.77 25.77
C ASP A 351 21.56 26.32 27.04
N LYS A 352 21.52 27.22 28.03
CA LYS A 352 20.76 27.07 29.30
C LYS A 352 19.24 27.12 29.10
N SER A 353 18.75 27.13 27.86
CA SER A 353 17.33 26.96 27.53
C SER A 353 16.87 25.50 27.71
N GLY A 354 17.27 24.88 28.83
CA GLY A 354 16.94 23.52 29.28
C GLY A 354 15.47 23.34 29.63
N SER A 355 14.57 23.87 28.81
CA SER A 355 13.16 23.52 28.86
C SER A 355 13.04 22.05 28.45
N VAL A 356 12.32 21.29 29.27
CA VAL A 356 11.86 19.93 28.96
C VAL A 356 11.29 19.85 27.55
N LEU A 357 10.55 20.88 27.13
CA LEU A 357 9.85 20.96 25.84
C LEU A 357 10.75 21.34 24.65
N ASN A 358 11.98 21.81 24.89
CA ASN A 358 12.90 22.12 23.80
C ASN A 358 13.65 20.85 23.35
N LEU A 359 13.40 20.45 22.11
CA LEU A 359 13.97 19.26 21.49
C LEU A 359 15.24 19.53 20.66
N ALA A 360 15.70 20.78 20.53
CA ALA A 360 16.81 21.13 19.64
C ALA A 360 18.12 20.40 19.95
N ARG A 361 18.36 20.09 21.24
CA ARG A 361 19.55 19.35 21.70
C ARG A 361 19.49 17.87 21.34
N SER A 362 18.32 17.22 21.44
CA SER A 362 18.16 15.80 21.15
C SER A 362 17.80 15.53 19.69
N HIS A 363 17.21 16.51 18.99
CA HIS A 363 16.73 16.45 17.62
C HIS A 363 17.11 17.74 16.87
N GLY A 364 18.30 17.74 16.25
CA GLY A 364 18.85 18.89 15.52
C GLY A 364 18.18 19.23 14.19
N TYR A 365 16.92 18.84 13.96
CA TYR A 365 16.19 19.10 12.70
C TYR A 365 15.81 20.57 12.55
N LEU A 366 15.50 21.25 13.66
CA LEU A 366 15.02 22.63 13.69
C LEU A 366 15.80 23.46 14.72
N THR A 367 15.68 24.78 14.63
CA THR A 367 16.32 25.69 15.60
C THR A 367 15.59 25.65 16.96
N PRO A 368 16.22 26.10 18.07
CA PRO A 368 15.55 26.20 19.36
C PRO A 368 14.22 27.00 19.34
N ALA A 369 14.16 28.09 18.59
CA ALA A 369 12.95 28.91 18.48
C ALA A 369 11.82 28.17 17.76
N ASP A 370 12.16 27.43 16.69
CA ASP A 370 11.21 26.62 15.94
C ASP A 370 10.65 25.47 16.80
N TRP A 371 11.51 24.78 17.56
CA TRP A 371 11.06 23.74 18.50
C TRP A 371 10.16 24.29 19.60
N LYS A 372 10.46 25.49 20.10
CA LYS A 372 9.57 26.19 21.03
C LYS A 372 8.21 26.45 20.39
N ARG A 373 8.17 26.95 19.14
CA ARG A 373 6.92 27.17 18.42
C ARG A 373 6.12 25.88 18.24
N ILE A 374 6.76 24.75 17.94
CA ILE A 374 6.08 23.45 17.89
C ILE A 374 5.46 23.10 19.24
N SER A 375 6.19 23.27 20.34
CA SER A 375 5.65 22.96 21.67
C SER A 375 4.42 23.83 22.00
N GLU A 376 4.40 25.09 21.58
CA GLU A 376 3.24 25.97 21.71
C GLU A 376 2.07 25.49 20.85
N LEU A 377 2.32 25.10 19.60
CA LEU A 377 1.30 24.57 18.70
C LEU A 377 0.67 23.26 19.21
N VAL A 378 1.47 22.36 19.76
CA VAL A 378 0.99 21.09 20.35
C VAL A 378 -0.01 21.38 21.48
N VAL A 379 0.30 22.36 22.34
CA VAL A 379 -0.61 22.80 23.41
C VAL A 379 -1.82 23.55 22.86
N GLU A 380 -1.64 24.38 21.83
CA GLU A 380 -2.71 25.16 21.19
C GLU A 380 -3.77 24.27 20.53
N PHE A 381 -3.35 23.18 19.87
CA PHE A 381 -4.27 22.27 19.17
C PHE A 381 -5.02 21.32 20.10
N ASP A 382 -4.43 20.95 21.26
CA ASP A 382 -5.01 19.99 22.22
C ASP A 382 -5.49 18.67 21.58
N ASP A 383 -4.79 18.20 20.55
CA ASP A 383 -5.11 16.95 19.84
C ASP A 383 -4.41 15.75 20.48
N GLN A 384 -5.16 14.68 20.76
CA GLN A 384 -4.64 13.49 21.43
C GLN A 384 -3.56 12.76 20.61
N GLN A 385 -3.71 12.67 19.29
CA GLN A 385 -2.75 11.97 18.45
C GLN A 385 -1.47 12.78 18.26
N LEU A 386 -1.58 14.10 18.13
CA LEU A 386 -0.45 15.02 18.10
C LEU A 386 0.32 14.98 19.42
N ASN A 387 -0.38 15.01 20.55
CA ASN A 387 0.21 14.86 21.88
C ASN A 387 0.96 13.53 22.02
N TYR A 388 0.39 12.43 21.50
CA TYR A 388 1.07 11.13 21.49
C TYR A 388 2.39 11.17 20.70
N SER A 389 2.40 11.74 19.49
CA SER A 389 3.62 11.90 18.69
C SER A 389 4.66 12.80 19.38
N TRP A 390 4.21 13.87 20.05
CA TRP A 390 5.08 14.75 20.83
C TRP A 390 5.72 14.03 22.04
N TYR A 391 4.94 13.29 22.82
CA TYR A 391 5.44 12.55 23.97
C TYR A 391 6.43 11.44 23.57
N ASN A 392 6.26 10.84 22.39
CA ASN A 392 7.25 9.89 21.87
C ASN A 392 8.63 10.54 21.62
N LEU A 393 8.66 11.80 21.17
CA LEU A 393 9.92 12.53 21.00
C LEU A 393 10.54 12.93 22.34
N LEU A 394 9.73 13.36 23.31
CA LEU A 394 10.21 13.62 24.68
C LEU A 394 10.82 12.36 25.30
N LEU A 395 10.16 11.21 25.15
CA LEU A 395 10.72 9.93 25.62
C LEU A 395 12.04 9.60 24.92
N GLN A 396 12.14 9.86 23.60
CA GLN A 396 13.39 9.68 22.86
C GLN A 396 14.49 10.65 23.31
N LYS A 397 14.14 11.90 23.68
CA LYS A 397 15.06 12.87 24.31
C LYS A 397 15.61 12.33 25.63
N TYR A 398 14.77 11.74 26.48
CA TYR A 398 15.24 11.09 27.71
C TYR A 398 16.26 10.00 27.41
N PHE A 399 15.97 9.08 26.48
CA PHE A 399 16.91 8.02 26.11
C PHE A 399 18.22 8.53 25.49
N ARG A 400 18.18 9.63 24.74
CA ARG A 400 19.37 10.23 24.11
C ARG A 400 20.24 11.02 25.09
N CYS A 401 19.63 11.74 26.04
CA CYS A 401 20.31 12.75 26.84
C CYS A 401 20.33 12.46 28.35
N GLY A 402 19.60 11.46 28.84
CA GLY A 402 19.47 11.17 30.27
C GLY A 402 18.73 12.27 31.04
N ASP A 403 17.83 13.01 30.37
CA ASP A 403 17.16 14.19 30.92
C ASP A 403 15.99 13.80 31.84
N VAL A 404 16.25 13.66 33.14
CA VAL A 404 15.28 13.19 34.16
C VAL A 404 14.09 14.14 34.31
N GLU A 405 14.26 15.43 34.02
CA GLU A 405 13.17 16.41 34.05
C GLU A 405 12.11 16.09 32.99
N VAL A 406 12.53 15.53 31.84
CA VAL A 406 11.61 15.06 30.79
C VAL A 406 10.77 13.89 31.27
N MET A 407 11.36 12.92 31.96
CA MET A 407 10.59 11.80 32.54
C MET A 407 9.60 12.26 33.60
N THR A 408 10.02 13.21 34.44
CA THR A 408 9.13 13.80 35.45
C THR A 408 7.94 14.49 34.77
N HIS A 409 8.18 15.27 33.73
CA HIS A 409 7.11 15.91 32.95
C HIS A 409 6.18 14.89 32.30
N LEU A 410 6.71 13.83 31.69
CA LEU A 410 5.90 12.77 31.05
C LEU A 410 5.00 12.07 32.07
N VAL A 411 5.53 11.68 33.24
CA VAL A 411 4.73 11.05 34.30
C VAL A 411 3.62 11.96 34.80
N LEU A 412 3.89 13.26 34.94
CA LEU A 412 2.92 14.22 35.47
C LEU A 412 1.86 14.65 34.44
N ASN A 413 2.16 14.60 33.14
CA ASN A 413 1.33 15.25 32.12
C ASN A 413 0.83 14.32 31.00
N ALA A 414 1.41 13.13 30.79
CA ALA A 414 1.06 12.31 29.62
C ALA A 414 -0.32 11.62 29.69
N GLY A 415 -1.12 11.86 30.73
CA GLY A 415 -2.43 11.24 30.92
C GLY A 415 -2.36 9.72 31.14
N SER A 416 -3.49 9.12 31.51
CA SER A 416 -3.56 7.68 31.84
C SER A 416 -3.42 6.76 30.63
N VAL A 417 -3.75 7.20 29.41
CA VAL A 417 -3.71 6.35 28.21
C VAL A 417 -2.27 6.10 27.73
N TRP A 418 -1.37 7.07 27.93
CA TRP A 418 0.02 6.97 27.48
C TRP A 418 0.88 6.03 28.32
N LEU A 419 0.61 5.94 29.64
CA LEU A 419 1.38 5.13 30.58
C LEU A 419 1.22 3.61 30.41
N TRP A 420 0.15 3.15 29.75
CA TRP A 420 -0.21 1.72 29.70
C TRP A 420 0.11 1.01 28.38
N GLU A 421 0.29 1.70 27.25
CA GLU A 421 0.58 1.04 25.96
C GLU A 421 2.07 0.72 25.74
N LYS A 422 2.97 1.14 26.64
CA LYS A 422 4.43 1.01 26.46
C LYS A 422 5.22 0.45 27.65
N VAL A 423 4.55 0.04 28.72
CA VAL A 423 5.12 -0.83 29.77
C VAL A 423 4.66 -2.25 29.49
#